data_AF-A0AAD0W758-F1
#
_entry.id   AF-A0AAD0W758-F1
#
_cell.length_a   1.000
_cell.length_b   1.000
_cell.length_c   1.000
_cell.angle_alpha   90.00
_cell.angle_beta   90.00
_cell.angle_gamma   90.00
#
_symmetry.space_group_name_H-M   'P 1'
#
loop_
_entity.id
_entity.type
_entity.pdbx_description
1 polymer ?
#
loop_
_entity_poly.entity_id
_entity_poly.type
_entity_poly.pdbx_seq_one_letter_code
_entity_poly.pdbx_strand_id
1 'polypeptide(L)'
;MNKLNAILLVIVVLSAWSVVTSTHVSRKLYSDLQKERKSAQQLEIEFGQLQLEQSTWGAHAVIEKAASSRLDMHTPDPRQIQVVSPGKGM
;
A
#
# COMPACT_ATOMS: atom_id res chain seq x y z
N MET A 1 -55.70 -25.72 16.56
CA MET A 1 -54.81 -25.48 15.40
C MET A 1 -54.49 -23.98 15.22
N ASN A 2 -55.48 -23.09 15.25
CA ASN A 2 -55.26 -21.63 15.03
C ASN A 2 -54.32 -20.96 16.05
N LYS A 3 -54.29 -21.42 17.30
CA LYS A 3 -53.38 -20.91 18.34
C LYS A 3 -51.90 -21.14 18.00
N LEU A 4 -51.57 -22.30 17.42
CA LEU A 4 -50.20 -22.63 17.02
C LEU A 4 -49.74 -21.74 15.86
N ASN A 5 -50.61 -21.55 14.87
CA ASN A 5 -50.34 -20.67 13.73
C ASN A 5 -50.13 -19.22 14.18
N ALA A 6 -50.94 -18.73 15.14
CA ALA A 6 -50.76 -17.39 15.70
C ALA A 6 -49.39 -17.23 16.41
N ILE A 7 -48.96 -18.24 17.17
CA ILE A 7 -47.64 -18.24 17.84
C ILE A 7 -46.51 -18.22 16.81
N LEU A 8 -46.59 -19.07 15.78
CA LEU A 8 -45.60 -19.10 14.70
C LEU A 8 -45.49 -17.77 13.96
N LEU A 9 -46.62 -17.11 13.71
CA LEU A 9 -46.66 -15.80 13.04
C LEU A 9 -45.97 -14.73 13.89
N VAL A 10 -46.23 -14.71 15.20
CA VAL A 10 -45.56 -13.79 16.13
C VAL A 10 -44.05 -14.03 16.17
N ILE A 11 -43.61 -15.29 16.22
CA ILE A 11 -42.19 -15.64 16.20
C ILE A 11 -41.51 -15.11 14.93
N VAL A 12 -42.12 -15.34 13.76
CA VAL A 12 -41.57 -14.88 12.47
C VAL A 12 -41.48 -13.35 12.41
N VAL A 13 -42.50 -12.64 12.88
CA VAL A 13 -42.50 -11.17 12.91
C VAL A 13 -41.41 -10.64 13.83
N LEU A 14 -41.23 -11.24 15.01
CA LEU A 14 -40.17 -10.87 15.95
C LEU A 14 -38.77 -11.15 15.36
N SER A 15 -38.58 -12.28 14.69
CA SER A 15 -37.32 -12.60 14.00
C SER A 15 -37.03 -11.59 12.89
N ALA A 16 -38.01 -11.26 12.06
CA ALA A 16 -37.85 -10.26 10.99
C ALA A 16 -37.48 -8.88 11.56
N TRP A 17 -38.16 -8.46 12.64
CA TRP A 17 -37.86 -7.20 13.32
C TRP A 17 -36.43 -7.19 13.88
N SER A 18 -36.03 -8.27 14.55
CA SER A 18 -34.68 -8.41 15.14
C SER A 18 -33.57 -8.33 14.10
N VAL A 19 -33.77 -8.94 12.92
CA VAL A 19 -32.80 -8.86 11.82
C VAL A 19 -32.72 -7.44 11.25
N VAL A 20 -33.85 -6.73 11.12
CA VAL A 20 -33.88 -5.34 10.64
C VAL A 20 -33.16 -4.40 11.61
N THR A 21 -33.37 -4.56 12.92
CA THR A 21 -32.67 -3.73 13.91
C THR A 21 -31.18 -4.05 13.96
N SER A 22 -30.80 -5.32 13.89
CA SER A 22 -29.41 -5.76 13.83
C SER A 22 -28.69 -5.18 12.60
N THR A 23 -29.31 -5.25 11.42
CA THR A 23 -28.74 -4.68 10.20
C THR A 23 -28.58 -3.16 10.24
N HIS A 24 -29.48 -2.43 10.91
CA HIS A 24 -29.33 -0.99 11.13
C HIS A 24 -28.17 -0.66 12.08
N VAL A 25 -28.04 -1.39 13.19
CA VAL A 25 -26.94 -1.18 14.16
C VAL A 25 -25.59 -1.54 13.54
N SER A 26 -25.52 -2.65 12.78
CA SER A 26 -24.31 -3.04 12.06
C SER A 26 -23.87 -1.97 11.07
N ARG A 27 -24.79 -1.36 10.31
CA ARG A 27 -24.44 -0.28 9.37
C ARG A 27 -23.86 0.94 10.09
N LYS A 28 -24.36 1.29 11.26
CA LYS A 28 -23.85 2.43 12.04
C LYS A 28 -22.43 2.17 12.56
N LEU A 29 -22.19 1.02 13.18
CA LEU A 29 -20.86 0.63 13.65
C LEU A 29 -19.84 0.54 12.50
N TYR A 30 -20.28 0.05 11.33
CA TYR A 30 -19.43 -0.04 10.16
C TYR A 30 -19.02 1.33 9.62
N SER A 31 -19.90 2.33 9.68
CA SER A 31 -19.61 3.70 9.22
C SER A 31 -18.48 4.34 10.02
N ASP A 32 -18.48 4.17 11.34
CA ASP A 32 -17.44 4.75 12.20
C ASP A 32 -16.07 4.08 11.94
N LEU A 33 -16.07 2.75 11.82
CA LEU A 33 -14.87 2.00 11.46
C LEU A 33 -14.34 2.38 10.06
N GLN A 34 -15.24 2.63 9.12
CA GLN A 34 -14.89 3.02 7.75
C GLN A 34 -14.26 4.42 7.70
N LYS A 35 -14.63 5.33 8.60
CA LYS A 35 -14.03 6.66 8.69
C LYS A 35 -12.56 6.61 9.10
N GLU A 36 -12.24 5.84 10.13
CA GLU A 36 -10.85 5.67 10.60
C GLU A 36 -10.00 4.94 9.54
N ARG A 37 -10.56 3.90 8.92
CA ARG A 37 -9.95 3.18 7.79
C ARG A 37 -9.59 4.11 6.63
N LYS A 38 -10.47 5.07 6.31
CA LYS A 38 -10.25 6.03 5.22
C LYS A 38 -9.08 6.97 5.55
N SER A 39 -8.96 7.40 6.80
CA SER A 39 -7.82 8.21 7.26
C SER A 39 -6.51 7.45 7.12
N ALA A 40 -6.48 6.18 7.57
CA ALA A 40 -5.31 5.32 7.45
C ALA A 40 -4.90 5.09 5.98
N GLN A 41 -5.87 4.83 5.09
CA GLN A 41 -5.59 4.67 3.65
C GLN A 41 -4.98 5.94 3.03
N GLN A 42 -5.46 7.12 3.42
CA GLN A 42 -4.91 8.37 2.90
C GLN A 42 -3.43 8.53 3.28
N LEU A 43 -3.08 8.21 4.53
CA LEU A 43 -1.72 8.29 5.02
C LEU A 43 -0.79 7.30 4.31
N GLU A 44 -1.29 6.10 4.02
CA GLU A 44 -0.53 5.07 3.29
C GLU A 44 -0.26 5.46 1.83
N ILE A 45 -1.22 6.13 1.18
CA ILE A 45 -1.04 6.69 -0.16
C ILE A 45 0.04 7.78 -0.13
N GLU A 46 -0.03 8.70 0.82
CA GLU A 46 0.97 9.77 0.97
C GLU A 46 2.37 9.21 1.25
N PHE A 47 2.47 8.22 2.13
CA PHE A 47 3.73 7.53 2.40
C PHE A 47 4.29 6.85 1.14
N GLY A 48 3.44 6.20 0.35
CA GLY A 48 3.84 5.61 -0.94
C GLY A 48 4.34 6.66 -1.93
N GLN A 49 3.71 7.83 -2.00
CA GLN A 49 4.16 8.94 -2.84
C GLN A 49 5.53 9.46 -2.39
N LEU A 50 5.72 9.71 -1.10
CA LEU A 50 7.01 10.13 -0.53
C LEU A 50 8.11 9.10 -0.79
N GLN A 51 7.77 7.80 -0.75
CA GLN A 51 8.73 6.74 -1.02
C GLN A 51 9.10 6.65 -2.51
N LEU A 52 8.14 6.90 -3.41
CA LEU A 52 8.41 7.05 -4.85
C LEU A 52 9.27 8.28 -5.15
N GLU A 53 8.99 9.40 -4.50
CA GLU A 53 9.83 10.61 -4.56
C GLU A 53 11.26 10.31 -4.08
N GLN A 54 11.44 9.62 -2.95
CA GLN A 54 12.77 9.22 -2.46
C GLN A 54 13.47 8.24 -3.41
N SER A 55 12.75 7.28 -3.98
CA SER A 55 13.34 6.32 -4.92
C SER A 55 13.89 6.98 -6.19
N THR A 56 13.34 8.14 -6.57
CA THR A 56 13.84 8.95 -7.69
C THR A 56 15.19 9.62 -7.37
N TRP A 57 15.49 9.85 -6.09
CA TRP A 57 16.75 10.47 -5.62
C TRP A 57 17.75 9.46 -5.03
N GLY A 58 17.39 8.16 -4.95
CA GLY A 58 18.01 7.23 -4.02
C GLY A 58 19.29 6.49 -4.42
N ALA A 59 19.68 6.41 -5.70
CA ALA A 59 20.90 5.63 -6.02
C ALA A 59 21.70 6.11 -7.23
N HIS A 60 21.09 6.26 -8.40
CA HIS A 60 21.90 6.46 -9.61
C HIS A 60 22.25 7.92 -9.89
N ALA A 61 21.25 8.81 -9.90
CA ALA A 61 21.44 10.19 -10.35
C ALA A 61 22.34 11.03 -9.41
N VAL A 62 22.28 10.79 -8.10
CA VAL A 62 23.09 11.52 -7.12
C VAL A 62 24.55 11.08 -7.16
N ILE A 63 24.81 9.78 -7.26
CA ILE A 63 26.17 9.24 -7.33
C ILE A 63 26.82 9.60 -8.65
N GLU A 64 26.11 9.48 -9.77
CA GLU A 64 26.61 9.84 -11.11
C GLU A 64 26.92 11.34 -11.20
N LYS A 65 26.05 12.21 -10.68
CA LYS A 65 26.28 13.66 -10.67
C LYS A 65 27.40 14.06 -9.72
N ALA A 66 27.53 13.40 -8.57
CA ALA A 66 28.66 13.63 -7.65
C ALA A 66 29.99 13.14 -8.24
N ALA A 67 29.99 11.99 -8.91
CA ALA A 67 31.13 11.43 -9.61
C ALA A 67 31.62 12.32 -10.76
N SER A 68 30.71 12.77 -11.61
CA SER A 68 31.04 13.64 -12.74
C SER A 68 31.47 15.04 -12.27
N SER A 69 30.81 15.63 -11.25
CA SER A 69 31.12 17.01 -10.82
C SER A 69 32.27 17.16 -9.83
N ARG A 70 32.49 16.19 -8.93
CA ARG A 70 33.56 16.27 -7.91
C ARG A 70 34.83 15.50 -8.27
N LEU A 71 34.73 14.45 -9.09
CA LEU A 71 35.87 13.64 -9.50
C LEU A 71 36.23 13.77 -10.99
N ASP A 72 35.51 14.61 -11.76
CA ASP A 72 35.69 14.77 -13.21
C ASP A 72 35.62 13.42 -13.98
N MET A 73 34.95 12.42 -13.40
CA MET A 73 34.82 11.10 -14.01
C MET A 73 33.86 11.18 -15.19
N HIS A 74 34.43 11.10 -16.39
CA HIS A 74 33.73 10.90 -17.64
C HIS A 74 33.84 9.42 -18.04
N THR A 75 32.79 8.87 -18.66
CA THR A 75 32.85 7.50 -19.21
C THR A 75 33.97 7.43 -20.25
N PRO A 76 35.04 6.64 -20.02
CA PRO A 76 36.20 6.63 -20.91
C PRO A 76 35.82 6.06 -22.28
N ASP A 77 36.37 6.66 -23.33
CA ASP A 77 36.25 6.18 -24.71
C ASP A 77 36.75 4.71 -24.78
N PRO A 78 36.08 3.80 -25.52
CA PRO A 78 36.51 2.41 -25.68
C PRO A 78 37.99 2.23 -26.05
N ARG A 79 38.63 3.25 -26.64
CA ARG A 79 40.04 3.28 -27.02
C ARG A 79 41.02 3.51 -25.85
N GLN A 80 40.54 3.90 -24.67
CA GLN A 80 41.36 4.17 -23.47
C GLN A 80 41.24 3.06 -22.41
N ILE A 81 40.45 2.02 -22.66
CA ILE A 81 40.28 0.90 -21.74
C ILE A 81 41.43 -0.09 -21.93
N GLN A 82 42.42 -0.04 -21.03
CA GLN A 82 43.50 -1.03 -20.99
C GLN A 82 43.18 -2.10 -19.94
N VAL A 83 42.73 -3.27 -20.41
CA VAL A 83 42.46 -4.44 -19.57
C VAL A 83 43.80 -5.09 -19.22
N VAL A 84 44.32 -4.79 -18.03
CA VAL A 84 45.45 -5.55 -17.47
C VAL A 84 44.92 -6.85 -16.88
N SER A 85 45.10 -7.93 -17.63
CA SER A 85 44.85 -9.29 -17.15
C SER A 85 45.87 -9.62 -16.05
N PRO A 86 45.46 -10.13 -14.87
CA PRO A 86 46.40 -10.52 -13.83
C PRO A 86 47.31 -11.64 -14.36
N GLY A 87 48.60 -11.50 -14.06
CA GLY A 87 49.72 -12.14 -14.75
C GLY A 87 49.62 -13.65 -14.93
N LYS A 88 49.96 -14.09 -16.15
CA LYS A 88 50.40 -15.45 -16.43
C LYS A 88 51.94 -15.48 -16.39
N GLY A 89 52.48 -16.30 -15.49
CA GLY A 89 53.91 -16.64 -15.41
C GLY A 89 54.66 -15.78 -14.37
N MET A 90 55.54 -16.33 -13.54
CA MET A 90 56.24 -17.62 -13.55
C MET A 90 56.55 -18.02 -12.11
#